data_AF-D3ATC1-F1
#
_entry.id   AF-D3ATC1-F1
#
_cell.length_a   1.000
_cell.length_b   1.000
_cell.length_c   1.000
_cell.angle_alpha   90.00
_cell.angle_beta   90.00
_cell.angle_gamma   90.00
#
_symmetry.space_group_name_H-M   'P 1'
#
loop_
_entity.id
_entity.type
_entity.pdbx_description
1 polymer ?
#
loop_
_entity_poly.entity_id
_entity_poly.type
_entity_poly.pdbx_seq_one_letter_code
_entity_poly.pdbx_strand_id
1 'polypeptide(L)' 'AKRMMAKGVYVVAFSFPVVPKGKARIRTQVCASHTKEDIDFIIKCFREVREEMGLNEG' A
#
# COMPACT_ATOMS: atom_id res chain seq x y z
N ALA A 1 1.87 4.91 4.05
CA ALA A 1 3.23 4.48 3.68
C ALA A 1 4.01 3.91 4.87
N LYS A 2 4.26 4.66 5.95
CA LYS A 2 5.11 4.22 7.09
C LYS A 2 4.77 2.84 7.66
N ARG A 3 3.48 2.52 7.85
CA ARG A 3 3.04 1.22 8.39
C ARG A 3 3.32 0.03 7.45
N MET A 4 3.16 0.22 6.13
CA MET A 4 3.52 -0.79 5.12
C MET A 4 5.03 -1.07 5.13
N MET A 5 5.85 -0.01 5.23
CA MET A 5 7.31 -0.15 5.31
C MET A 5 7.73 -0.91 6.58
N ALA A 6 7.04 -0.69 7.71
CA ALA A 6 7.28 -1.44 8.95
C ALA A 6 6.93 -2.94 8.82
N LYS A 7 6.01 -3.30 7.92
CA LYS A 7 5.69 -4.70 7.57
C LYS A 7 6.59 -5.28 6.48
N GLY A 8 7.70 -4.61 6.13
CA GLY A 8 8.64 -5.08 5.12
C GLY A 8 8.24 -4.80 3.67
N VAL A 9 7.16 -4.04 3.44
CA VAL A 9 6.70 -3.68 2.09
C VAL A 9 7.07 -2.24 1.78
N TYR A 10 7.99 -2.05 0.84
CA TYR A 10 8.33 -0.73 0.35
C TYR A 10 7.22 -0.16 -0.55
N VAL A 11 6.60 0.94 -0.13
CA VAL A 11 5.57 1.64 -0.90
C VAL A 11 5.76 3.14 -0.85
N VAL A 12 5.47 3.81 -1.97
CA VAL A 12 5.52 5.27 -2.08
C VAL A 12 4.09 5.81 -2.14
N ALA A 13 3.78 6.77 -1.27
CA ALA A 13 2.53 7.51 -1.31
C ALA A 13 2.67 8.72 -2.22
N PHE A 14 1.69 8.93 -3.09
CA PHE A 14 1.53 10.19 -3.82
C PHE A 14 0.48 11.04 -3.13
N SER A 15 0.89 12.27 -2.81
CA SER A 15 0.05 13.32 -2.24
C SER A 15 0.18 14.60 -3.07
N PHE A 16 -0.59 15.62 -2.72
CA PHE A 16 -0.42 16.97 -3.30
C PHE A 16 1.04 17.45 -3.14
N PRO A 17 1.64 18.10 -4.16
CA PRO A 17 1.05 18.54 -5.43
C PRO A 17 1.06 17.49 -6.56
N VAL A 18 1.68 16.32 -6.35
CA VAL A 18 1.84 15.27 -7.37
C VAL A 18 0.48 14.67 -7.80
N VAL A 19 -0.50 14.66 -6.89
CA VAL A 19 -1.91 14.35 -7.19
C VAL A 19 -2.82 15.42 -6.59
N PRO A 20 -4.01 15.67 -7.17
CA PRO A 20 -4.97 16.63 -6.63
C PRO A 20 -5.33 16.34 -5.16
N LYS A 21 -5.69 17.39 -4.41
CA LYS A 21 -6.18 17.26 -3.03
C LYS A 21 -7.36 16.28 -2.97
N GLY A 22 -7.42 15.47 -1.92
CA GLY A 22 -8.44 14.42 -1.75
C GLY A 22 -8.24 13.15 -2.59
N LYS A 23 -7.24 13.10 -3.48
CA LYS A 23 -6.93 11.93 -4.32
C LYS A 23 -5.57 11.30 -3.98
N ALA A 24 -5.15 11.40 -2.72
CA ALA A 24 -3.93 10.75 -2.25
C ALA A 24 -4.05 9.24 -2.46
N ARG A 25 -2.99 8.62 -3.00
CA ARG A 25 -3.00 7.21 -3.36
C ARG A 25 -1.61 6.60 -3.20
N ILE A 26 -1.56 5.28 -3.05
CA ILE A 26 -0.33 4.51 -3.08
C ILE A 26 -0.20 3.89 -4.47
N ARG A 27 0.98 3.98 -5.07
CA ARG A 27 1.28 3.26 -6.32
C ARG A 27 2.12 2.04 -6.00
N THR A 28 1.66 0.88 -6.43
CA THR A 28 2.44 -0.35 -6.45
C THR A 28 3.02 -0.57 -7.85
N GLN A 29 4.17 -1.22 -7.93
CA GLN A 29 4.79 -1.61 -9.19
C GLN A 29 5.16 -3.09 -9.06
N VAL A 30 4.42 -3.93 -9.77
CA VAL A 30 4.65 -5.37 -9.79
C VAL A 30 5.46 -5.70 -11.05
N CYS A 31 6.46 -6.56 -10.91
CA CYS A 31 7.26 -7.04 -12.03
C CYS A 31 7.33 -8.57 -12.04
N ALA A 32 7.79 -9.15 -13.14
CA ALA A 32 7.84 -10.60 -13.36
C ALA A 32 8.66 -11.39 -12.32
N SER A 33 9.55 -10.72 -11.57
CA SER A 33 10.34 -11.33 -10.50
C SER A 33 9.55 -11.58 -9.21
N HIS A 34 8.33 -11.02 -9.08
CA HIS A 34 7.48 -11.27 -7.92
C HIS A 34 6.79 -12.62 -8.07
N THR A 35 6.89 -13.44 -7.03
CA THR A 35 6.18 -14.71 -6.90
C THR A 35 4.73 -14.49 -6.50
N LYS A 36 3.89 -15.54 -6.57
CA LYS A 36 2.51 -15.45 -6.11
C LYS A 36 2.45 -15.18 -4.60
N GLU A 37 3.37 -15.78 -3.87
CA GLU A 37 3.54 -15.64 -2.42
C GLU A 37 3.88 -14.19 -2.05
N ASP A 38 4.70 -13.50 -2.85
CA ASP A 38 4.98 -12.07 -2.67
C ASP A 38 3.71 -11.22 -2.83
N ILE A 39 2.86 -11.57 -3.81
CA ILE A 39 1.59 -10.90 -4.06
C ILE A 39 0.60 -11.15 -2.91
N ASP A 40 0.51 -12.39 -2.43
CA ASP A 40 -0.36 -12.74 -1.32
C ASP A 40 0.10 -12.04 -0.02
N PHE A 41 1.41 -11.95 0.20
CA PHE A 41 2.01 -11.25 1.32
C PHE A 41 1.69 -9.74 1.31
N ILE A 42 1.87 -9.06 0.17
CA ILE A 42 1.59 -7.63 0.09
C ILE A 42 0.09 -7.33 0.27
N ILE A 43 -0.80 -8.18 -0.24
CA ILE A 43 -2.26 -8.06 -0.04
C ILE A 43 -2.60 -8.18 1.45
N LYS A 44 -2.02 -9.18 2.14
CA LYS A 44 -2.20 -9.34 3.59
C LYS A 44 -1.75 -8.09 4.35
N CYS A 45 -0.56 -7.56 4.04
CA CYS A 45 -0.06 -6.33 4.67
C CYS A 45 -0.99 -5.14 4.45
N PHE A 46 -1.52 -4.96 3.24
CA PHE A 46 -2.48 -3.89 2.96
C PHE A 46 -3.77 -4.02 3.76
N ARG A 47 -4.30 -5.24 3.92
CA ARG A 47 -5.50 -5.51 4.72
C ARG A 47 -5.27 -5.17 6.19
N GLU A 48 -4.19 -5.67 6.77
CA GLU A 48 -3.83 -5.39 8.17
C GLU A 48 -3.65 -3.88 8.41
N VAL A 49 -2.92 -3.19 7.52
CA VAL A 49 -2.73 -1.73 7.67
C VAL A 49 -4.04 -0.97 7.51
N ARG A 50 -4.95 -1.41 6.63
CA ARG A 50 -6.29 -0.81 6.47
C ARG A 50 -7.09 -0.92 7.76
N GLU A 51 -7.10 -2.11 8.36
CA GLU A 51 -7.79 -2.39 9.62
C GLU A 51 -7.20 -1.58 10.79
N GLU A 52 -5.87 -1.56 10.93
CA GLU A 52 -5.15 -0.77 11.94
C GLU A 52 -5.40 0.74 11.80
N MET A 53 -5.72 1.22 10.59
CA MET A 53 -6.02 2.64 10.34
C MET A 53 -7.51 2.96 10.48
N GLY A 54 -8.36 1.96 10.76
CA GLY A 54 -9.81 2.16 10.81
C GLY A 54 -10.42 2.54 9.46
N LEU A 55 -9.74 2.25 8.34
CA LEU A 55 -10.19 2.59 6.99
C LEU A 55 -11.15 1.54 6.42
N ASN A 56 -11.90 0.86 7.28
CA ASN A 56 -12.74 -0.29 6.95
C ASN A 56 -14.06 0.10 6.27
N GLU A 57 -14.30 1.39 6.06
CA GLU A 57 -15.49 1.87 5.37
C GLU A 57 -15.29 1.77 3.86
N GLY A 58 -16.16 0.96 3.24
CA GLY A 58 -16.41 0.85 1.82
C GLY A 58 -17.87 0.47 1.64
#